data_AF-A0A6A6ZJS4-F1
#
_entry.id   AF-A0A6A6ZJS4-F1
#
_cell.length_a   1.000
_cell.length_b   1.000
_cell.length_c   1.000
_cell.angle_alpha   90.00
_cell.angle_beta   90.00
_cell.angle_gamma   90.00
#
_symmetry.space_group_name_H-M   'P 1'
#
loop_
_entity.id
_entity.type
_entity.pdbx_description
1 polymer ?
#
loop_
_entity_poly.entity_id
_entity_poly.type
_entity_poly.pdbx_seq_one_letter_code
_entity_poly.pdbx_strand_id
1 'polypeptide(L)'
;MCEPASLALAVLTTFKEVYLVCRFVYRVNVSRQNADPERRKLEQKFRYEILFLQSLGQYFVQAGSIVDNEQDNQRWLRQIHEIVERIRLQLADYSRIAADEDSDYQAHSPFMNESMYDTALIEFDLGEELPPVPKPVSISTKALRWFGIKASQKVNDNLDAWKWALVEKRKFESVLVAIRDENRLLKDILPLMSACTSRHSPMPIRMQSNTTTSHEDHGLGLATHARLREISSSPGVVGGFTVLSGKLHFLTPTASSPLIMGKVVNKSAHDPVLVEHKYYDQNEDLTEEESELAHRRARQLASLLTSAGNGGLATLAFRGLREEPTQSRHTFAFDFPTNTDTTTVPMSLYDMISSNKVDVRLNLPSRFIVAAKLAKAIATLHSDGWVHKSLRSDSVVFFRENLSRSLMVKNPYLVNFEYSRPQASHTKLEVDTDPERNLYRHPDRQGEPRTSFTRLHDIYSLGVVLLEIGLWQTVSSIVKEVKVPSGRQSSVNSILKQITKRRLAHHMGPTYAEAVLSCLDDRLEHRTADVDFPMIFHDEVIQKIDVRALWERT
;
A
#
# COMPACT_ATOMS: atom_id res chain seq x y z
N MET A 1 10.98 -31.51 28.59
CA MET A 1 9.89 -30.59 28.21
C MET A 1 10.58 -29.46 27.45
N CYS A 2 10.59 -29.49 26.12
CA CYS A 2 11.11 -28.37 25.34
C CYS A 2 10.24 -27.15 25.64
N GLU A 3 10.87 -26.01 25.93
CA GLU A 3 10.17 -24.73 25.91
C GLU A 3 9.45 -24.59 24.56
N PRO A 4 8.23 -24.04 24.52
CA PRO A 4 7.62 -23.70 23.25
C PRO A 4 8.56 -22.73 22.53
N ALA A 5 9.02 -23.12 21.34
CA ALA A 5 9.85 -22.27 20.49
C ALA A 5 9.19 -20.88 20.38
N SER A 6 9.99 -19.84 20.53
CA SER A 6 9.49 -18.47 20.49
C SER A 6 8.86 -18.16 19.12
N LEU A 7 7.87 -17.27 19.05
CA LEU A 7 7.18 -16.94 17.80
C LEU A 7 8.15 -16.33 16.78
N ALA A 8 9.12 -15.56 17.27
CA ALA A 8 10.19 -14.99 16.47
C ALA A 8 11.05 -16.09 15.81
N LEU A 9 11.41 -17.13 16.59
CA LEU A 9 12.13 -18.28 16.07
C LEU A 9 11.29 -19.03 15.02
N ALA A 10 9.99 -19.22 15.28
CA ALA A 10 9.08 -19.84 14.30
C ALA A 10 9.03 -19.06 12.97
N VAL A 11 8.95 -17.71 13.02
CA VAL A 11 9.03 -16.86 11.83
C VAL A 11 10.32 -17.09 11.06
N LEU A 12 11.46 -17.08 11.74
CA LEU A 12 12.78 -17.26 11.12
C LEU A 12 12.92 -18.67 10.51
N THR A 13 12.55 -19.71 11.24
CA THR A 13 12.59 -21.10 10.77
C THR A 13 11.75 -21.29 9.51
N THR A 14 10.51 -20.78 9.50
CA THR A 14 9.63 -20.85 8.34
C THR A 14 10.15 -20.00 7.17
N PHE A 15 10.70 -18.81 7.45
CA PHE A 15 11.31 -17.96 6.44
C PHE A 15 12.52 -18.60 5.76
N LYS A 16 13.45 -19.21 6.53
CA LYS A 16 14.62 -19.90 6.00
C LYS A 16 14.22 -20.97 4.99
N GLU A 17 13.24 -21.79 5.37
CA GLU A 17 12.69 -22.82 4.50
C GLU A 17 12.12 -22.23 3.21
N VAL A 18 11.26 -21.22 3.31
CA VAL A 18 10.67 -20.55 2.14
C VAL A 18 11.74 -19.97 1.21
N TYR A 19 12.72 -19.26 1.77
CA TYR A 19 13.76 -18.61 0.99
C TYR A 19 14.66 -19.63 0.29
N LEU A 20 15.12 -20.67 0.99
CA LEU A 20 15.97 -21.71 0.42
C LEU A 20 15.27 -22.48 -0.69
N VAL A 21 13.98 -22.84 -0.52
CA VAL A 21 13.19 -23.50 -1.56
C VAL A 21 13.01 -22.58 -2.76
N CYS A 22 12.66 -21.31 -2.55
CA CYS A 22 12.54 -20.32 -3.62
C CYS A 22 13.86 -20.15 -4.39
N ARG A 23 14.99 -20.06 -3.67
CA ARG A 23 16.34 -19.97 -4.24
C ARG A 23 16.66 -21.19 -5.10
N PHE A 24 16.39 -22.40 -4.60
CA PHE A 24 16.51 -23.64 -5.36
C PHE A 24 15.68 -23.60 -6.64
N VAL A 25 14.38 -23.29 -6.54
CA VAL A 25 13.46 -23.23 -7.69
C VAL A 25 13.96 -22.23 -8.74
N TYR A 26 14.47 -21.08 -8.31
CA TYR A 26 15.02 -20.08 -9.22
C TYR A 26 16.30 -20.56 -9.92
N ARG A 27 17.26 -21.14 -9.18
CA ARG A 27 18.49 -21.71 -9.76
C ARG A 27 18.17 -22.79 -10.80
N VAL A 28 17.21 -23.66 -10.49
CA VAL A 28 16.74 -24.69 -11.43
C VAL A 28 16.20 -24.07 -12.70
N ASN A 29 15.36 -23.03 -12.59
CA ASN A 29 14.77 -22.34 -13.75
C ASN A 29 15.83 -21.65 -14.63
N VAL A 30 16.77 -20.90 -14.03
CA VAL A 30 17.81 -20.16 -14.79
C VAL A 30 18.86 -21.07 -15.44
N SER A 31 19.12 -22.26 -14.89
CA SER A 31 20.11 -23.21 -15.43
C SER A 31 19.80 -23.74 -16.85
N ARG A 32 18.68 -23.33 -17.47
CA ARG A 32 18.17 -23.85 -18.73
C ARG A 32 18.43 -22.88 -19.90
N GLN A 33 19.32 -23.29 -20.81
CA GLN A 33 19.83 -22.45 -21.90
C GLN A 33 18.85 -22.21 -23.07
N ASN A 34 17.76 -22.99 -23.19
CA ASN A 34 16.80 -22.93 -24.31
C ASN A 34 15.40 -22.45 -23.87
N ALA A 35 15.34 -21.37 -23.07
CA ALA A 35 14.08 -20.85 -22.54
C ALA A 35 13.35 -19.92 -23.54
N ASP A 36 12.11 -20.27 -23.89
CA ASP A 36 11.14 -19.48 -24.68
C ASP A 36 10.89 -18.07 -24.05
N PRO A 37 10.64 -17.02 -24.86
CA PRO A 37 10.35 -15.66 -24.37
C PRO A 37 9.32 -15.57 -23.22
N GLU A 38 8.26 -16.38 -23.25
CA GLU A 38 7.27 -16.39 -22.16
C GLU A 38 7.86 -16.88 -20.84
N ARG A 39 8.86 -17.78 -20.89
CA ARG A 39 9.53 -18.36 -19.72
C ARG A 39 10.34 -17.31 -19.00
N ARG A 40 11.14 -16.56 -19.76
CA ARG A 40 11.96 -15.46 -19.24
C ARG A 40 11.09 -14.43 -18.52
N LYS A 41 9.86 -14.21 -18.98
CA LYS A 41 8.91 -13.31 -18.31
C LYS A 41 8.40 -13.87 -16.96
N LEU A 42 8.12 -15.17 -16.86
CA LEU A 42 7.73 -15.81 -15.60
C LEU A 42 8.91 -15.87 -14.62
N GLU A 43 10.10 -16.20 -15.10
CA GLU A 43 11.36 -16.19 -14.34
C GLU A 43 11.67 -14.80 -13.78
N GLN A 44 11.52 -13.74 -14.59
CA GLN A 44 11.71 -12.36 -14.12
C GLN A 44 10.70 -11.96 -13.03
N LYS A 45 9.43 -12.36 -13.18
CA LYS A 45 8.42 -12.13 -12.15
C LYS A 45 8.74 -12.88 -10.87
N PHE A 46 9.13 -14.15 -10.96
CA PHE A 46 9.51 -14.94 -9.79
C PHE A 46 10.76 -14.39 -9.12
N ARG A 47 11.77 -13.96 -9.88
CA ARG A 47 12.96 -13.28 -9.38
C ARG A 47 12.58 -12.05 -8.55
N TYR A 48 11.64 -11.24 -9.02
CA TYR A 48 11.17 -10.07 -8.28
C TYR A 48 10.57 -10.44 -6.92
N GLU A 49 9.79 -11.52 -6.85
CA GLU A 49 9.24 -12.00 -5.58
C GLU A 49 10.32 -12.56 -4.64
N ILE A 50 11.37 -13.19 -5.18
CA ILE A 50 12.51 -13.66 -4.36
C ILE A 50 13.36 -12.51 -3.85
N LEU A 51 13.62 -11.50 -4.69
CA LEU A 51 14.35 -10.30 -4.27
C LEU A 51 13.62 -9.60 -3.12
N PHE A 52 12.28 -9.58 -3.14
CA PHE A 52 11.50 -9.09 -2.00
C PHE A 52 11.74 -9.92 -0.73
N LEU A 53 11.70 -11.26 -0.82
CA LEU A 53 12.00 -12.14 0.32
C LEU A 53 13.45 -11.98 0.81
N GLN A 54 14.40 -11.79 -0.10
CA GLN A 54 15.80 -11.51 0.22
C GLN A 54 15.92 -10.24 1.07
N SER A 55 15.31 -9.14 0.61
CA SER A 55 15.31 -7.88 1.35
C SER A 55 14.58 -8.03 2.70
N LEU A 56 13.54 -8.85 2.78
CA LEU A 56 12.85 -9.17 4.04
C LEU A 56 13.78 -9.88 5.03
N GLY A 57 14.53 -10.88 4.57
CA GLY A 57 15.53 -11.57 5.40
C GLY A 57 16.63 -10.63 5.88
N GLN A 58 17.13 -9.75 5.00
CA GLN A 58 18.12 -8.74 5.36
C GLN A 58 17.58 -7.76 6.41
N TYR A 59 16.32 -7.34 6.28
CA TYR A 59 15.66 -6.51 7.29
C TYR A 59 15.61 -7.20 8.66
N PHE A 60 15.31 -8.50 8.72
CA PHE A 60 15.34 -9.25 9.98
C PHE A 60 16.74 -9.32 10.62
N VAL A 61 17.79 -9.38 9.81
CA VAL A 61 19.19 -9.41 10.27
C VAL A 61 19.65 -8.02 10.75
N GLN A 62 19.40 -6.98 9.97
CA GLN A 62 19.82 -5.60 10.27
C GLN A 62 19.05 -5.00 11.44
N ALA A 63 17.79 -5.39 11.65
CA ALA A 63 16.93 -4.85 12.69
C ALA A 63 17.26 -5.35 14.12
N GLY A 64 18.41 -5.99 14.36
CA GLY A 64 18.80 -6.47 15.69
C GLY A 64 17.82 -7.53 16.20
N SER A 65 17.81 -8.68 15.50
CA SER A 65 16.98 -9.87 15.68
C SER A 65 15.48 -9.65 15.96
N ILE A 66 14.63 -10.23 15.10
CA ILE A 66 13.19 -10.40 15.37
C ILE A 66 12.90 -11.02 16.76
N VAL A 67 13.87 -11.77 17.29
CA VAL A 67 13.84 -12.41 18.61
C VAL A 67 13.98 -11.42 19.76
N ASP A 68 14.81 -10.39 19.62
CA ASP A 68 15.11 -9.46 20.73
C ASP A 68 13.93 -8.53 21.06
N ASN A 69 13.03 -8.33 20.08
CA ASN A 69 11.85 -7.46 20.20
C ASN A 69 10.53 -8.24 20.08
N GLU A 70 10.51 -9.54 20.40
CA GLU A 70 9.36 -10.41 20.17
C GLU A 70 8.11 -9.96 20.95
N GLN A 71 8.24 -9.57 22.21
CA GLN A 71 7.11 -9.20 23.07
C GLN A 71 6.34 -8.00 22.50
N ASP A 72 7.07 -6.98 22.03
CA ASP A 72 6.48 -5.78 21.43
C ASP A 72 5.88 -6.04 20.05
N ASN A 73 6.40 -7.04 19.32
CA ASN A 73 6.02 -7.33 17.94
C ASN A 73 5.15 -8.56 17.78
N GLN A 74 4.70 -9.20 18.86
CA GLN A 74 4.07 -10.52 18.83
C GLN A 74 2.90 -10.62 17.84
N ARG A 75 2.06 -9.57 17.76
CA ARG A 75 0.94 -9.55 16.81
C ARG A 75 1.41 -9.48 15.34
N TRP A 76 2.39 -8.63 15.04
CA TRP A 76 2.96 -8.52 13.69
C TRP A 76 3.68 -9.81 13.30
N LEU A 77 4.47 -10.37 14.21
CA LEU A 77 5.18 -11.63 14.00
C LEU A 77 4.21 -12.78 13.71
N ARG A 78 3.05 -12.81 14.38
CA ARG A 78 2.03 -13.82 14.11
C ARG A 78 1.49 -13.71 12.68
N GLN A 79 1.16 -12.50 12.23
CA GLN A 79 0.68 -12.29 10.86
C GLN A 79 1.76 -12.62 9.83
N ILE A 80 3.01 -12.20 10.06
CA ILE A 80 4.14 -12.54 9.20
C ILE A 80 4.30 -14.07 9.15
N HIS A 81 4.28 -14.74 10.30
CA HIS A 81 4.39 -16.19 10.38
C HIS A 81 3.28 -16.86 9.56
N GLU A 82 2.02 -16.46 9.74
CA GLU A 82 0.88 -17.01 8.99
C GLU A 82 1.02 -16.80 7.48
N ILE A 83 1.50 -15.64 7.03
CA ILE A 83 1.73 -15.35 5.61
C ILE A 83 2.86 -16.21 5.04
N VAL A 84 4.02 -16.24 5.72
CA VAL A 84 5.18 -17.01 5.28
C VAL A 84 4.88 -18.51 5.33
N GLU A 85 4.09 -18.97 6.30
CA GLU A 85 3.63 -20.35 6.41
C GLU A 85 2.72 -20.72 5.24
N ARG A 86 1.79 -19.84 4.82
CA ARG A 86 1.01 -20.07 3.60
C ARG A 86 1.90 -20.17 2.37
N ILE A 87 2.94 -19.36 2.25
CA ILE A 87 3.94 -19.48 1.17
C ILE A 87 4.63 -20.85 1.24
N ARG A 88 5.08 -21.27 2.43
CA ARG A 88 5.73 -22.57 2.65
C ARG A 88 4.85 -23.73 2.19
N LEU A 89 3.56 -23.69 2.51
CA LEU A 89 2.59 -24.70 2.09
C LEU A 89 2.43 -24.76 0.55
N GLN A 90 2.47 -23.62 -0.15
CA GLN A 90 2.46 -23.59 -1.63
C GLN A 90 3.75 -24.18 -2.24
N LEU A 91 4.85 -24.17 -1.48
CA LEU A 91 6.16 -24.66 -1.89
C LEU A 91 6.43 -26.11 -1.47
N ALA A 92 5.49 -26.79 -0.81
CA ALA A 92 5.70 -28.11 -0.21
C ALA A 92 6.14 -29.21 -1.20
N ASP A 93 5.71 -29.15 -2.45
CA ASP A 93 6.18 -30.10 -3.46
C ASP A 93 7.62 -29.83 -3.91
N TYR A 94 8.03 -28.56 -3.89
CA TYR A 94 9.38 -28.13 -4.26
C TYR A 94 10.41 -28.43 -3.17
N SER A 95 10.03 -28.30 -1.89
CA SER A 95 10.92 -28.62 -0.77
C SER A 95 11.35 -30.09 -0.76
N ARG A 96 10.46 -31.01 -1.18
CA ARG A 96 10.79 -32.44 -1.32
C ARG A 96 11.85 -32.71 -2.38
N ILE A 97 11.87 -31.95 -3.48
CA ILE A 97 12.93 -32.07 -4.49
C ILE A 97 14.22 -31.44 -3.95
N ALA A 98 14.14 -30.25 -3.35
CA ALA A 98 15.31 -29.58 -2.79
C ALA A 98 16.03 -30.48 -1.77
N ALA A 99 15.26 -31.21 -0.94
CA ALA A 99 15.78 -32.20 0.00
C ALA A 99 16.62 -33.31 -0.65
N ASP A 100 16.26 -33.75 -1.86
CA ASP A 100 16.95 -34.81 -2.59
C ASP A 100 18.13 -34.27 -3.44
N GLU A 101 18.06 -33.03 -3.92
CA GLU A 101 18.87 -32.56 -5.06
C GLU A 101 19.72 -31.30 -4.78
N ASP A 102 19.48 -30.54 -3.71
CA ASP A 102 20.16 -29.27 -3.43
C ASP A 102 20.97 -29.33 -2.13
N SER A 103 22.31 -29.35 -2.28
CA SER A 103 23.23 -29.48 -1.14
C SER A 103 23.17 -28.29 -0.17
N ASP A 104 22.83 -27.12 -0.69
CA ASP A 104 22.73 -25.88 0.07
C ASP A 104 21.46 -25.88 0.95
N TYR A 105 20.32 -26.29 0.38
CA TYR A 105 19.10 -26.60 1.12
C TYR A 105 19.32 -27.72 2.16
N GLN A 106 20.01 -28.80 1.81
CA GLN A 106 20.34 -29.87 2.76
C GLN A 106 21.19 -29.38 3.94
N ALA A 107 22.12 -28.46 3.69
CA ALA A 107 23.00 -27.91 4.72
C ALA A 107 22.29 -26.92 5.64
N HIS A 108 21.37 -26.10 5.10
CA HIS A 108 20.83 -24.93 5.79
C HIS A 108 19.33 -24.98 6.11
N SER A 109 18.56 -25.91 5.53
CA SER A 109 17.13 -26.04 5.86
C SER A 109 16.97 -26.53 7.29
N PRO A 110 16.15 -25.85 8.13
CA PRO A 110 15.87 -26.31 9.48
C PRO A 110 15.06 -27.62 9.51
N PHE A 111 14.47 -28.04 8.38
CA PHE A 111 13.72 -29.29 8.27
C PHE A 111 14.57 -30.47 7.77
N MET A 112 15.82 -30.20 7.32
CA MET A 112 16.78 -31.22 6.88
C MET A 112 17.98 -31.33 7.81
N ASN A 113 18.38 -30.22 8.42
CA ASN A 113 19.50 -30.15 9.34
C ASN A 113 19.02 -29.68 10.72
N GLU A 114 18.96 -30.59 11.69
CA GLU A 114 18.51 -30.31 13.06
C GLU A 114 19.31 -29.19 13.73
N SER A 115 20.59 -29.02 13.37
CA SER A 115 21.43 -27.94 13.92
C SER A 115 21.01 -26.53 13.49
N MET A 116 20.12 -26.41 12.51
CA MET A 116 19.60 -25.13 12.00
C MET A 116 18.20 -24.80 12.54
N TYR A 117 17.53 -25.73 13.23
CA TYR A 117 16.13 -25.58 13.63
C TYR A 117 15.93 -24.53 14.74
N ASP A 118 16.81 -24.51 15.73
CA ASP A 118 16.73 -23.63 16.91
C ASP A 118 17.61 -22.37 16.79
N THR A 119 18.03 -22.02 15.57
CA THR A 119 18.97 -20.92 15.36
C THR A 119 18.28 -19.62 14.97
N ALA A 120 18.55 -18.56 15.73
CA ALA A 120 18.01 -17.22 15.51
C ALA A 120 18.78 -16.40 14.45
N LEU A 121 19.72 -17.02 13.73
CA LEU A 121 20.54 -16.37 12.71
C LEU A 121 20.12 -16.83 11.32
N ILE A 122 20.54 -16.15 10.27
CA ILE A 122 20.43 -16.66 8.89
C ILE A 122 21.83 -17.10 8.48
N GLU A 123 22.07 -18.41 8.44
CA GLU A 123 23.40 -19.02 8.32
C GLU A 123 23.88 -19.21 6.88
N PHE A 124 23.14 -18.66 5.93
CA PHE A 124 23.46 -18.70 4.51
C PHE A 124 23.53 -17.29 3.94
N ASP A 125 24.29 -17.12 2.87
CA ASP A 125 24.45 -15.81 2.22
C ASP A 125 23.13 -15.38 1.56
N LEU A 126 22.49 -14.36 2.13
CA LEU A 126 21.33 -13.69 1.54
C LEU A 126 21.73 -12.77 0.39
N GLY A 127 22.98 -12.28 0.34
CA GLY A 127 23.48 -11.32 -0.64
C GLY A 127 24.00 -11.97 -1.93
N GLU A 128 24.03 -13.29 -2.02
CA GLU A 128 24.46 -14.00 -3.23
C GLU A 128 23.64 -13.55 -4.44
N GLU A 129 24.30 -13.02 -5.47
CA GLU A 129 23.63 -12.60 -6.70
C GLU A 129 22.89 -13.79 -7.31
N LEU A 130 21.57 -13.77 -7.31
CA LEU A 130 20.76 -14.81 -7.95
C LEU A 130 20.87 -14.69 -9.50
N PRO A 131 21.50 -15.64 -10.24
CA PRO A 131 22.60 -16.57 -9.90
C PRO A 131 23.96 -16.12 -10.49
N PRO A 132 25.14 -16.40 -9.88
CA PRO A 132 26.43 -16.25 -10.55
C PRO A 132 26.72 -17.51 -11.40
N VAL A 133 27.37 -17.35 -12.56
CA VAL A 133 27.81 -18.34 -13.59
C VAL A 133 27.16 -19.75 -13.52
N PRO A 134 26.46 -20.21 -14.59
CA PRO A 134 25.62 -21.41 -14.53
C PRO A 134 26.44 -22.68 -14.28
N LYS A 135 26.41 -23.19 -13.04
CA LYS A 135 26.57 -24.63 -12.82
C LYS A 135 25.22 -25.28 -13.19
N PRO A 136 25.17 -26.16 -14.21
CA PRO A 136 23.92 -26.84 -14.54
C PRO A 136 23.48 -27.70 -13.35
N VAL A 137 22.33 -27.37 -12.76
CA VAL A 137 21.70 -28.21 -11.73
C VAL A 137 21.12 -29.44 -12.42
N SER A 138 21.69 -30.60 -12.15
CA SER A 138 21.20 -31.90 -12.60
C SER A 138 20.20 -32.44 -11.59
N ILE A 139 19.01 -32.82 -12.03
CA ILE A 139 17.95 -33.38 -11.18
C ILE A 139 17.81 -34.88 -11.50
N SER A 140 17.78 -35.73 -10.47
CA SER A 140 17.60 -37.17 -10.65
C SER A 140 16.18 -37.54 -11.11
N THR A 141 16.06 -38.65 -11.84
CA THR A 141 14.76 -39.21 -12.25
C THR A 141 13.94 -39.73 -11.07
N LYS A 142 14.54 -39.93 -9.89
CA LYS A 142 13.88 -40.38 -8.67
C LYS A 142 13.11 -39.25 -8.00
N ALA A 143 13.69 -38.05 -7.91
CA ALA A 143 13.05 -36.89 -7.28
C ALA A 143 11.74 -36.47 -7.99
N LEU A 144 11.62 -36.74 -9.29
CA LEU A 144 10.41 -36.43 -10.07
C LEU A 144 9.20 -37.31 -9.74
N ARG A 145 9.37 -38.39 -8.97
CA ARG A 145 8.27 -39.22 -8.50
C ARG A 145 7.32 -38.48 -7.56
N TRP A 146 7.81 -37.46 -6.85
CA TRP A 146 6.98 -36.59 -6.01
C TRP A 146 5.90 -35.85 -6.79
N PHE A 147 6.05 -35.74 -8.12
CA PHE A 147 5.08 -35.14 -9.04
C PHE A 147 4.30 -36.17 -9.86
N GLY A 148 4.33 -37.44 -9.48
CA GLY A 148 3.56 -38.51 -10.14
C GLY A 148 4.17 -39.03 -11.45
N ILE A 149 5.43 -38.69 -11.76
CA ILE A 149 6.12 -39.14 -12.97
C ILE A 149 6.72 -40.55 -12.74
N LYS A 150 6.32 -41.54 -13.55
CA LYS A 150 6.78 -42.94 -13.44
C LYS A 150 8.11 -43.18 -14.15
N ALA A 151 9.02 -43.91 -13.50
CA ALA A 151 10.41 -44.09 -13.90
C ALA A 151 10.69 -44.94 -15.17
N SER A 152 9.67 -45.48 -15.86
CA SER A 152 9.85 -46.47 -16.95
C SER A 152 9.49 -46.00 -18.37
N GLN A 153 9.23 -44.71 -18.61
CA GLN A 153 9.01 -44.20 -19.96
C GLN A 153 10.36 -44.02 -20.70
N LYS A 154 10.49 -44.66 -21.87
CA LYS A 154 11.69 -44.62 -22.73
C LYS A 154 12.12 -43.18 -23.03
N VAL A 155 13.42 -42.95 -22.90
CA VAL A 155 14.14 -41.66 -22.85
C VAL A 155 14.50 -41.16 -24.26
N ASN A 156 14.18 -39.90 -24.62
CA ASN A 156 14.74 -39.16 -25.77
C ASN A 156 14.54 -37.60 -25.71
N ASP A 157 15.59 -36.76 -25.77
CA ASP A 157 15.57 -35.26 -25.58
C ASP A 157 14.80 -34.74 -24.33
N ASN A 158 14.64 -35.65 -23.38
CA ASN A 158 13.60 -35.75 -22.35
C ASN A 158 14.28 -35.94 -20.97
N LEU A 159 13.60 -35.82 -19.82
CA LEU A 159 12.15 -35.84 -19.67
C LEU A 159 11.55 -34.44 -19.49
N ASP A 160 10.92 -33.99 -20.58
CA ASP A 160 10.94 -32.68 -21.27
C ASP A 160 11.24 -31.41 -20.46
N ALA A 161 12.53 -31.01 -20.43
CA ALA A 161 13.08 -29.92 -19.59
C ALA A 161 12.67 -30.01 -18.10
N TRP A 162 12.69 -31.23 -17.56
CA TRP A 162 12.47 -31.68 -16.16
C TRP A 162 11.39 -30.99 -15.30
N LYS A 163 10.09 -31.14 -15.55
CA LYS A 163 9.41 -31.29 -16.83
C LYS A 163 8.71 -29.94 -17.06
N TRP A 164 9.51 -28.98 -17.51
CA TRP A 164 9.39 -27.52 -17.43
C TRP A 164 9.66 -26.88 -16.04
N ALA A 165 10.55 -27.45 -15.22
CA ALA A 165 11.16 -26.82 -14.03
C ALA A 165 10.21 -26.24 -12.94
N LEU A 166 9.28 -26.94 -12.30
CA LEU A 166 9.28 -28.36 -11.91
C LEU A 166 7.82 -28.86 -11.92
N VAL A 167 7.15 -28.75 -13.08
CA VAL A 167 6.42 -29.86 -13.76
C VAL A 167 5.29 -29.39 -14.73
N GLU A 168 4.66 -28.21 -14.62
CA GLU A 168 3.91 -27.60 -15.75
C GLU A 168 3.78 -26.08 -15.57
N LYS A 169 3.80 -25.30 -16.68
CA LYS A 169 3.68 -23.82 -16.69
C LYS A 169 2.53 -23.33 -15.80
N ARG A 170 1.35 -23.95 -15.88
CA ARG A 170 0.16 -23.56 -15.09
C ARG A 170 0.36 -23.75 -13.59
N LYS A 171 1.04 -24.81 -13.16
CA LYS A 171 1.33 -25.06 -11.75
C LYS A 171 2.31 -24.03 -11.22
N PHE A 172 3.37 -23.74 -11.98
CA PHE A 172 4.33 -22.69 -11.63
C PHE A 172 3.67 -21.30 -11.60
N GLU A 173 2.83 -20.98 -12.59
CA GLU A 173 2.05 -19.75 -12.60
C GLU A 173 1.12 -19.65 -11.40
N SER A 174 0.44 -20.74 -11.02
CA SER A 174 -0.41 -20.77 -9.83
C SER A 174 0.38 -20.52 -8.55
N VAL A 175 1.54 -21.15 -8.40
CA VAL A 175 2.43 -20.96 -7.24
C VAL A 175 2.99 -19.54 -7.23
N LEU A 176 3.42 -19.01 -8.37
CA LEU A 176 3.89 -17.63 -8.50
C LEU A 176 2.80 -16.62 -8.16
N VAL A 177 1.56 -16.85 -8.60
CA VAL A 177 0.41 -16.01 -8.24
C VAL A 177 0.17 -16.07 -6.74
N ALA A 178 0.18 -17.27 -6.13
CA ALA A 178 0.00 -17.42 -4.70
C ALA A 178 1.12 -16.72 -3.90
N ILE A 179 2.39 -16.93 -4.25
CA ILE A 179 3.54 -16.26 -3.61
C ILE A 179 3.41 -14.74 -3.75
N ARG A 180 3.07 -14.24 -4.94
CA ARG A 180 2.88 -12.81 -5.19
C ARG A 180 1.74 -12.25 -4.34
N ASP A 181 0.63 -12.96 -4.22
CA ASP A 181 -0.51 -12.54 -3.44
C ASP A 181 -0.19 -12.51 -1.94
N GLU A 182 0.56 -13.50 -1.43
CA GLU A 182 1.04 -13.51 -0.04
C GLU A 182 2.11 -12.43 0.22
N ASN A 183 3.08 -12.27 -0.68
CA ASN A 183 4.08 -11.19 -0.61
C ASN A 183 3.43 -9.81 -0.64
N ARG A 184 2.31 -9.65 -1.34
CA ARG A 184 1.54 -8.40 -1.33
C ARG A 184 1.01 -8.08 0.07
N LEU A 185 0.63 -9.09 0.85
CA LEU A 185 0.21 -8.89 2.25
C LEU A 185 1.39 -8.46 3.11
N LEU A 186 2.56 -9.09 2.93
CA LEU A 186 3.79 -8.65 3.59
C LEU A 186 4.08 -7.17 3.27
N LYS A 187 4.00 -6.78 1.99
CA LYS A 187 4.16 -5.38 1.54
C LYS A 187 3.14 -4.42 2.16
N ASP A 188 1.93 -4.89 2.45
CA ASP A 188 0.90 -4.07 3.08
C ASP A 188 1.12 -3.91 4.60
N ILE A 189 1.66 -4.93 5.29
CA ILE A 189 1.85 -4.89 6.76
C ILE A 189 3.21 -4.33 7.19
N LEU A 190 4.27 -4.51 6.40
CA LEU A 190 5.63 -4.10 6.78
C LEU A 190 5.76 -2.58 7.04
N PRO A 191 5.16 -1.68 6.24
CA PRO A 191 5.17 -0.25 6.54
C PRO A 191 4.53 0.07 7.89
N LEU A 192 3.42 -0.60 8.22
CA LEU A 192 2.68 -0.43 9.47
C LEU A 192 3.51 -0.92 10.66
N MET A 193 4.11 -2.11 10.55
CA MET A 193 5.01 -2.66 11.56
C MET A 193 6.22 -1.76 11.82
N SER A 194 6.88 -1.29 10.74
CA SER A 194 8.05 -0.42 10.81
C SER A 194 7.77 0.89 11.54
N ALA A 195 6.54 1.41 11.47
CA ALA A 195 6.13 2.61 12.20
C ALA A 195 5.94 2.38 13.72
N CYS A 196 5.63 1.16 14.14
CA CYS A 196 5.47 0.78 15.55
C CYS A 196 6.82 0.52 16.23
N THR A 197 7.77 -0.09 15.53
CA THR A 197 9.08 -0.47 16.08
C THR A 197 10.02 0.71 16.32
N SER A 198 9.98 1.72 15.43
CA SER A 198 10.86 2.89 15.47
C SER A 198 10.71 3.78 16.72
N ARG A 199 9.70 3.58 17.58
CA ARG A 199 9.47 4.42 18.78
C ARG A 199 10.04 3.84 20.07
N HIS A 200 10.24 2.53 20.15
CA HIS A 200 10.63 1.83 21.40
C HIS A 200 12.11 1.41 21.42
N SER A 201 12.71 1.22 20.24
CA SER A 201 14.16 1.12 20.08
C SER A 201 14.56 2.07 18.97
N PRO A 202 15.31 3.15 19.27
CA PRO A 202 15.83 4.02 18.23
C PRO A 202 16.87 3.24 17.45
N MET A 203 16.44 2.52 16.43
CA MET A 203 17.30 2.21 15.30
C MET A 203 17.95 3.54 14.91
N PRO A 204 19.29 3.67 14.97
CA PRO A 204 19.91 4.95 14.72
C PRO A 204 19.49 5.39 13.32
N ILE A 205 18.65 6.43 13.26
CA ILE A 205 18.21 7.12 12.02
C ILE A 205 19.45 7.47 11.15
N ARG A 206 20.61 7.61 11.79
CA ARG A 206 21.92 7.86 11.20
C ARG A 206 22.52 6.69 10.38
N MET A 207 22.04 5.46 10.51
CA MET A 207 22.49 4.31 9.70
C MET A 207 21.61 4.05 8.48
N GLN A 208 20.45 4.71 8.36
CA GLN A 208 19.58 4.63 7.16
C GLN A 208 19.94 5.68 6.08
N SER A 209 20.86 6.61 6.37
CA SER A 209 21.23 7.69 5.45
C SER A 209 22.66 7.62 4.91
N ASN A 210 23.50 6.67 5.35
CA ASN A 210 24.93 6.65 4.99
C ASN A 210 25.50 5.35 4.43
N THR A 211 24.70 4.31 4.15
CA THR A 211 25.15 3.18 3.34
C THR A 211 24.61 3.29 1.92
N THR A 212 25.46 3.79 1.05
CA THR A 212 25.39 3.68 -0.41
C THR A 212 25.48 2.23 -0.87
N THR A 213 24.47 1.41 -0.55
CA THR A 213 24.08 0.21 -1.30
C THR A 213 22.61 0.36 -1.67
N SER A 214 22.40 1.23 -2.65
CA SER A 214 21.14 1.79 -3.15
C SER A 214 20.17 0.80 -3.83
N HIS A 215 20.19 -0.48 -3.49
CA HIS A 215 19.35 -1.49 -4.15
C HIS A 215 18.41 -2.25 -3.20
N GLU A 216 18.70 -2.31 -1.91
CA GLU A 216 18.02 -3.22 -0.97
C GLU A 216 16.78 -2.59 -0.31
N ASP A 217 16.85 -1.32 0.14
CA ASP A 217 15.70 -0.61 0.74
C ASP A 217 14.57 -0.31 -0.27
N HIS A 218 14.89 -0.27 -1.56
CA HIS A 218 13.91 -0.19 -2.64
C HIS A 218 13.14 -1.51 -2.85
N GLY A 219 13.70 -2.65 -2.42
CA GLY A 219 13.09 -3.97 -2.57
C GLY A 219 11.86 -4.18 -1.68
N LEU A 220 11.93 -3.74 -0.42
CA LEU A 220 10.81 -3.81 0.54
C LEU A 220 9.80 -2.66 0.42
N GLY A 221 10.18 -1.56 -0.24
CA GLY A 221 9.37 -0.35 -0.30
C GLY A 221 9.37 0.47 1.00
N LEU A 222 10.24 0.16 1.97
CA LEU A 222 10.31 0.86 3.27
C LEU A 222 11.06 2.19 3.22
N ALA A 223 11.93 2.40 2.23
CA ALA A 223 12.68 3.65 2.06
C ALA A 223 11.76 4.89 2.04
N THR A 224 10.65 4.79 1.30
CA THR A 224 9.67 5.87 1.21
C THR A 224 9.06 6.17 2.57
N HIS A 225 8.70 5.14 3.33
CA HIS A 225 8.08 5.29 4.65
C HIS A 225 9.06 5.89 5.68
N ALA A 226 10.32 5.45 5.67
CA ALA A 226 11.38 6.04 6.49
C ALA A 226 11.55 7.53 6.18
N ARG A 227 11.61 7.90 4.89
CA ARG A 227 11.71 9.29 4.45
C ARG A 227 10.50 10.12 4.87
N LEU A 228 9.29 9.60 4.75
CA LEU A 228 8.08 10.30 5.17
C LEU A 228 8.05 10.56 6.67
N ARG A 229 8.51 9.61 7.50
CA ARG A 229 8.64 9.79 8.95
C ARG A 229 9.73 10.79 9.34
N GLU A 230 10.84 10.83 8.60
CA GLU A 230 11.88 11.84 8.77
C GLU A 230 11.32 13.26 8.52
N ILE A 231 10.60 13.46 7.41
CA ILE A 231 9.97 14.75 7.09
C ILE A 231 8.93 15.11 8.16
N SER A 232 8.19 14.12 8.68
CA SER A 232 7.19 14.35 9.72
C SER A 232 7.80 14.77 11.07
N SER A 233 8.88 14.10 11.48
CA SER A 233 9.56 14.34 12.76
C SER A 233 10.44 15.59 12.75
N SER A 234 11.00 15.95 11.59
CA SER A 234 11.92 17.07 11.41
C SER A 234 11.39 18.05 10.36
N PRO A 235 10.42 18.93 10.70
CA PRO A 235 9.77 19.84 9.75
C PRO A 235 10.70 20.89 9.10
N GLY A 236 11.97 20.97 9.50
CA GLY A 236 13.03 21.76 8.85
C GLY A 236 13.75 21.03 7.70
N VAL A 237 13.59 19.70 7.57
CA VAL A 237 14.10 18.89 6.45
C VAL A 237 13.14 19.03 5.28
N VAL A 238 13.05 20.23 4.74
CA VAL A 238 12.19 20.56 3.60
C VAL A 238 13.07 20.65 2.36
N GLY A 239 12.87 19.74 1.41
CA GLY A 239 13.67 19.70 0.18
C GLY A 239 13.41 18.45 -0.66
N GLY A 240 14.18 18.29 -1.73
CA GLY A 240 14.09 17.15 -2.66
C GLY A 240 12.97 17.25 -3.70
N PHE A 241 12.12 18.28 -3.65
CA PHE A 241 11.10 18.54 -4.65
C PHE A 241 11.57 19.55 -5.70
N THR A 242 11.00 19.45 -6.90
CA THR A 242 11.29 20.38 -8.00
C THR A 242 10.50 21.67 -7.87
N VAL A 243 11.15 22.83 -8.03
CA VAL A 243 10.47 24.12 -8.21
C VAL A 243 10.29 24.39 -9.70
N LEU A 244 9.04 24.53 -10.14
CA LEU A 244 8.72 24.69 -11.56
C LEU A 244 8.96 26.12 -12.02
N SER A 245 9.89 26.29 -12.97
CA SER A 245 10.27 27.61 -13.52
C SER A 245 9.61 27.94 -14.87
N GLY A 246 8.93 26.98 -15.51
CA GLY A 246 8.30 27.13 -16.83
C GLY A 246 6.89 27.74 -16.79
N LYS A 247 6.43 28.31 -17.92
CA LYS A 247 5.03 28.75 -18.05
C LYS A 247 4.11 27.52 -18.07
N LEU A 248 3.07 27.57 -17.24
CA LEU A 248 1.96 26.61 -17.24
C LEU A 248 0.83 27.18 -18.08
N HIS A 249 0.41 26.45 -19.11
CA HIS A 249 -0.82 26.74 -19.84
C HIS A 249 -1.89 25.76 -19.42
N PHE A 250 -2.99 26.27 -18.89
CA PHE A 250 -4.14 25.46 -18.49
C PHE A 250 -5.06 25.26 -19.69
N LEU A 251 -5.58 24.05 -19.83
CA LEU A 251 -6.72 23.80 -20.70
C LEU A 251 -7.97 24.37 -20.02
N THR A 252 -8.95 24.84 -20.81
CA THR A 252 -10.18 25.45 -20.29
C THR A 252 -10.79 24.59 -19.18
N PRO A 253 -11.02 25.15 -17.98
CA PRO A 253 -11.47 24.37 -16.84
C PRO A 253 -12.88 23.82 -17.09
N THR A 254 -13.03 22.50 -16.99
CA THR A 254 -14.33 21.87 -16.75
C THR A 254 -14.67 22.04 -15.28
N ALA A 255 -15.78 22.74 -14.99
CA ALA A 255 -16.12 23.32 -13.69
C ALA A 255 -16.36 22.35 -12.50
N SER A 256 -15.92 21.09 -12.53
CA SER A 256 -16.12 20.16 -11.40
C SER A 256 -15.00 19.15 -11.14
N SER A 257 -13.86 19.21 -11.82
CA SER A 257 -12.77 18.25 -11.55
C SER A 257 -11.87 18.74 -10.40
N PRO A 258 -11.45 17.84 -9.48
CA PRO A 258 -10.47 18.17 -8.43
C PRO A 258 -9.10 18.57 -9.01
N LEU A 259 -8.81 18.20 -10.26
CA LEU A 259 -7.56 18.47 -10.94
C LEU A 259 -7.79 19.27 -12.22
N ILE A 260 -6.91 20.23 -12.48
CA ILE A 260 -6.90 21.03 -13.71
C ILE A 260 -5.87 20.44 -14.66
N MET A 261 -6.25 20.15 -15.91
CA MET A 261 -5.27 19.78 -16.93
C MET A 261 -4.50 21.00 -17.43
N GLY A 262 -3.19 20.84 -17.53
CA GLY A 262 -2.31 21.85 -18.09
C GLY A 262 -1.19 21.25 -18.92
N LYS A 263 -0.33 22.12 -19.44
CA LYS A 263 0.89 21.79 -20.16
C LYS A 263 2.04 22.62 -19.61
N VAL A 264 3.16 21.97 -19.31
CA VAL A 264 4.42 22.65 -19.00
C VAL A 264 5.13 22.96 -20.32
N VAL A 265 5.51 24.22 -20.53
CA VAL A 265 6.30 24.63 -21.70
C VAL A 265 7.78 24.60 -21.35
N ASN A 266 8.51 23.61 -21.89
CA ASN A 266 9.97 23.54 -21.78
C ASN A 266 10.60 23.42 -23.17
N LYS A 267 11.40 24.42 -23.57
CA LYS A 267 12.36 24.38 -24.69
C LYS A 267 11.96 23.49 -25.90
N SER A 268 10.71 23.62 -26.38
CA SER A 268 10.08 22.95 -27.54
C SER A 268 9.22 21.69 -27.30
N ALA A 269 9.06 21.20 -26.07
CA ALA A 269 8.13 20.11 -25.72
C ALA A 269 6.96 20.60 -24.84
N HIS A 270 5.78 20.00 -25.06
CA HIS A 270 4.57 20.26 -24.29
C HIS A 270 4.19 19.01 -23.49
N ASP A 271 4.64 18.96 -22.23
CA ASP A 271 4.34 17.83 -21.35
C ASP A 271 2.99 18.06 -20.66
N PRO A 272 2.01 17.15 -20.83
CA PRO A 272 0.72 17.25 -20.15
C PRO A 272 0.90 17.00 -18.65
N VAL A 273 0.26 17.84 -17.84
CA VAL A 273 0.31 17.77 -16.37
C VAL A 273 -1.08 17.94 -15.76
N LEU A 274 -1.25 17.44 -14.56
CA LEU A 274 -2.40 17.71 -13.70
C LEU A 274 -2.01 18.69 -12.62
N VAL A 275 -2.90 19.62 -12.31
CA VAL A 275 -2.61 20.74 -11.42
C VAL A 275 -3.66 20.87 -10.32
N GLU A 276 -3.18 21.08 -9.10
CA GLU A 276 -3.96 21.48 -7.94
C GLU A 276 -3.52 22.88 -7.48
N HIS A 277 -4.49 23.77 -7.28
CA HIS A 277 -4.24 25.10 -6.73
C HIS A 277 -4.62 25.16 -5.25
N LYS A 278 -3.69 25.60 -4.42
CA LYS A 278 -3.91 25.88 -3.01
C LYS A 278 -3.81 27.37 -2.76
N TYR A 279 -4.96 28.01 -2.61
CA TYR A 279 -5.03 29.42 -2.27
C TYR A 279 -4.69 29.62 -0.80
N TYR A 280 -4.11 30.76 -0.49
CA TYR A 280 -3.95 31.25 0.88
C TYR A 280 -4.55 32.64 0.97
N ASP A 281 -4.95 33.01 2.18
CA ASP A 281 -5.64 34.25 2.45
C ASP A 281 -4.80 35.47 2.05
N GLN A 282 -5.46 36.53 1.57
CA GLN A 282 -4.86 37.80 1.16
C GLN A 282 -5.17 38.94 2.14
N ASN A 283 -5.85 38.66 3.25
CA ASN A 283 -6.19 39.68 4.25
C ASN A 283 -4.98 40.58 4.56
N GLU A 284 -5.18 41.90 4.45
CA GLU A 284 -4.13 42.92 4.67
C GLU A 284 -3.57 42.88 6.11
N ASP A 285 -4.33 42.29 7.04
CA ASP A 285 -3.95 42.07 8.44
C ASP A 285 -3.11 40.79 8.68
N LEU A 286 -2.77 40.03 7.63
CA LEU A 286 -1.95 38.82 7.78
C LEU A 286 -0.52 39.20 8.19
N THR A 287 -0.07 38.61 9.30
CA THR A 287 1.29 38.80 9.78
C THR A 287 2.31 38.13 8.83
N GLU A 288 3.54 38.65 8.78
CA GLU A 288 4.64 38.01 8.04
C GLU A 288 4.84 36.54 8.45
N GLU A 289 4.63 36.24 9.74
CA GLU A 289 4.72 34.88 10.28
C GLU A 289 3.67 33.93 9.69
N GLU A 290 2.44 34.39 9.45
CA GLU A 290 1.37 33.58 8.87
C GLU A 290 1.60 33.29 7.39
N SER A 291 2.14 34.26 6.67
CA SER A 291 2.55 34.10 5.27
C SER A 291 3.71 33.10 5.14
N GLU A 292 4.77 33.26 5.94
CA GLU A 292 5.91 32.33 5.95
C GLU A 292 5.49 30.94 6.44
N LEU A 293 4.53 30.88 7.36
CA LEU A 293 3.91 29.61 7.73
C LEU A 293 3.23 28.99 6.49
N ALA A 294 2.36 29.68 5.75
CA ALA A 294 1.73 29.13 4.53
C ALA A 294 2.73 28.60 3.49
N HIS A 295 3.85 29.31 3.27
CA HIS A 295 4.91 28.85 2.36
C HIS A 295 5.65 27.62 2.86
N ARG A 296 6.11 27.61 4.13
CA ARG A 296 6.74 26.42 4.75
C ARG A 296 5.85 25.19 4.65
N ARG A 297 4.57 25.43 4.88
CA ARG A 297 3.50 24.44 4.84
C ARG A 297 3.28 23.83 3.45
N ALA A 298 3.39 24.64 2.39
CA ALA A 298 3.31 24.17 1.01
C ALA A 298 4.54 23.33 0.64
N ARG A 299 5.73 23.78 1.04
CA ARG A 299 7.00 23.07 0.76
C ARG A 299 7.09 21.73 1.50
N GLN A 300 6.59 21.65 2.72
CA GLN A 300 6.45 20.37 3.46
C GLN A 300 5.58 19.38 2.70
N LEU A 301 4.39 19.81 2.25
CA LEU A 301 3.51 18.97 1.43
C LEU A 301 4.20 18.54 0.13
N ALA A 302 4.92 19.44 -0.54
CA ALA A 302 5.67 19.11 -1.76
C ALA A 302 6.74 18.03 -1.52
N SER A 303 7.46 18.10 -0.38
CA SER A 303 8.44 17.08 0.01
C SER A 303 7.78 15.72 0.30
N LEU A 304 6.62 15.73 0.98
CA LEU A 304 5.80 14.53 1.16
C LEU A 304 5.40 13.94 -0.19
N LEU A 305 4.81 14.73 -1.08
CA LEU A 305 4.24 14.25 -2.34
C LEU A 305 5.33 13.69 -3.27
N THR A 306 6.53 14.28 -3.23
CA THR A 306 7.71 13.76 -3.94
C THR A 306 8.04 12.34 -3.50
N SER A 307 7.98 12.07 -2.20
CA SER A 307 8.28 10.74 -1.65
C SER A 307 7.10 9.77 -1.86
N ALA A 308 5.88 10.25 -1.62
CA ALA A 308 4.64 9.48 -1.62
C ALA A 308 4.23 8.91 -2.98
N GLY A 309 4.47 9.65 -4.07
CA GLY A 309 4.03 9.30 -5.43
C GLY A 309 4.53 7.93 -5.93
N ASN A 310 5.61 7.42 -5.35
CA ASN A 310 6.22 6.13 -5.71
C ASN A 310 6.12 5.05 -4.62
N GLY A 311 5.55 5.33 -3.44
CA GLY A 311 5.64 4.45 -2.26
C GLY A 311 4.31 4.00 -1.65
N GLY A 312 3.35 3.57 -2.48
CA GLY A 312 2.18 2.84 -1.98
C GLY A 312 1.07 3.68 -1.33
N LEU A 313 1.20 5.02 -1.28
CA LEU A 313 0.15 5.93 -0.79
C LEU A 313 -0.98 6.20 -1.79
N ALA A 314 -1.00 5.46 -2.91
CA ALA A 314 -1.97 5.60 -3.97
C ALA A 314 -2.15 7.06 -4.44
N THR A 315 -1.10 7.87 -4.47
CA THR A 315 -1.17 9.25 -4.97
C THR A 315 -0.43 9.39 -6.31
N LEU A 316 -0.57 10.53 -6.95
CA LEU A 316 0.06 10.81 -8.24
C LEU A 316 1.55 11.12 -8.07
N ALA A 317 2.33 10.82 -9.11
CA ALA A 317 3.74 11.21 -9.16
C ALA A 317 3.84 12.74 -9.16
N PHE A 318 4.49 13.28 -8.14
CA PHE A 318 4.62 14.72 -7.97
C PHE A 318 5.71 15.26 -8.89
N ARG A 319 5.34 16.21 -9.75
CA ARG A 319 6.27 16.83 -10.70
C ARG A 319 6.96 18.05 -10.12
N GLY A 320 6.25 18.87 -9.35
CA GLY A 320 6.86 20.02 -8.70
C GLY A 320 5.87 21.05 -8.16
N LEU A 321 6.44 21.96 -7.37
CA LEU A 321 5.76 23.09 -6.75
C LEU A 321 6.05 24.38 -7.53
N ARG A 322 5.04 25.23 -7.69
CA ARG A 322 5.21 26.60 -8.14
C ARG A 322 4.55 27.55 -7.14
N GLU A 323 5.32 28.50 -6.63
CA GLU A 323 4.84 29.55 -5.76
C GLU A 323 4.38 30.72 -6.64
N GLU A 324 3.14 31.17 -6.46
CA GLU A 324 2.52 32.24 -7.26
C GLU A 324 1.99 33.34 -6.33
N PRO A 325 2.88 34.16 -5.71
CA PRO A 325 2.48 35.12 -4.67
C PRO A 325 1.50 36.18 -5.17
N THR A 326 1.62 36.58 -6.44
CA THR A 326 0.72 37.54 -7.08
C THR A 326 -0.73 37.06 -7.20
N GLN A 327 -0.97 35.75 -7.14
CA GLN A 327 -2.30 35.13 -7.16
C GLN A 327 -2.67 34.51 -5.80
N SER A 328 -1.86 34.76 -4.76
CA SER A 328 -1.90 34.11 -3.45
C SER A 328 -2.23 32.63 -3.49
N ARG A 329 -1.42 31.90 -4.25
CA ARG A 329 -1.57 30.46 -4.35
C ARG A 329 -0.26 29.72 -4.51
N HIS A 330 -0.32 28.47 -4.13
CA HIS A 330 0.66 27.44 -4.44
C HIS A 330 0.07 26.52 -5.49
N THR A 331 0.85 26.23 -6.51
CA THR A 331 0.44 25.37 -7.64
C THR A 331 1.25 24.08 -7.57
N PHE A 332 0.54 22.97 -7.34
CA PHE A 332 1.11 21.62 -7.26
C PHE A 332 0.86 20.92 -8.59
N ALA A 333 1.92 20.50 -9.28
CA ALA A 333 1.81 19.78 -10.54
C ALA A 333 2.16 18.31 -10.36
N PHE A 334 1.41 17.46 -11.05
CA PHE A 334 1.53 16.02 -11.03
C PHE A 334 1.63 15.48 -12.46
N ASP A 335 2.36 14.39 -12.61
CA ASP A 335 2.40 13.63 -13.85
C ASP A 335 1.17 12.72 -13.98
N PHE A 336 0.77 12.47 -15.22
CA PHE A 336 -0.21 11.43 -15.50
C PHE A 336 0.37 10.05 -15.18
N PRO A 337 -0.43 9.11 -14.66
CA PRO A 337 0.04 7.75 -14.49
C PRO A 337 0.46 7.13 -15.83
N THR A 338 1.43 6.22 -15.81
CA THR A 338 1.91 5.53 -17.01
C THR A 338 0.76 4.83 -17.75
N ASN A 339 0.78 4.86 -19.09
CA ASN A 339 -0.23 4.24 -19.97
C ASN A 339 -1.65 4.83 -19.86
N THR A 340 -1.80 6.04 -19.31
CA THR A 340 -3.09 6.74 -19.27
C THR A 340 -3.30 7.69 -20.44
N ASP A 341 -4.56 7.96 -20.72
CA ASP A 341 -4.97 9.01 -21.63
C ASP A 341 -4.69 10.39 -21.00
N THR A 342 -3.83 11.17 -21.66
CA THR A 342 -3.43 12.52 -21.22
C THR A 342 -4.28 13.63 -21.84
N THR A 343 -5.32 13.27 -22.60
CA THR A 343 -6.22 14.20 -23.29
C THR A 343 -7.54 14.41 -22.56
N THR A 344 -7.84 13.58 -21.54
CA THR A 344 -9.09 13.64 -20.79
C THR A 344 -8.84 13.88 -19.30
N VAL A 345 -9.72 14.67 -18.67
CA VAL A 345 -9.67 14.87 -17.21
C VAL A 345 -9.94 13.54 -16.50
N PRO A 346 -9.26 13.27 -15.37
CA PRO A 346 -9.58 12.10 -14.56
C PRO A 346 -10.99 12.24 -13.96
N MET A 347 -11.64 11.10 -13.77
CA MET A 347 -13.00 11.03 -13.22
C MET A 347 -12.93 10.77 -11.72
N SER A 348 -13.63 11.57 -10.92
CA SER A 348 -13.71 11.34 -9.47
C SER A 348 -14.69 10.22 -9.12
N LEU A 349 -14.53 9.59 -7.96
CA LEU A 349 -15.49 8.62 -7.44
C LEU A 349 -16.86 9.28 -7.25
N TYR A 350 -16.91 10.54 -6.83
CA TYR A 350 -18.14 11.32 -6.73
C TYR A 350 -18.86 11.40 -8.09
N ASP A 351 -18.15 11.75 -9.17
CA ASP A 351 -18.73 11.82 -10.51
C ASP A 351 -19.19 10.45 -11.02
N MET A 352 -18.43 9.39 -10.72
CA MET A 352 -18.81 8.02 -11.08
C MET A 352 -20.12 7.61 -10.42
N ILE A 353 -20.29 7.89 -9.13
CA ILE A 353 -21.51 7.56 -8.39
C ILE A 353 -22.68 8.45 -8.85
N SER A 354 -22.44 9.75 -9.00
CA SER A 354 -23.47 10.74 -9.37
C SER A 354 -23.97 10.59 -10.80
N SER A 355 -23.11 10.20 -11.75
CA SER A 355 -23.51 10.02 -13.15
C SER A 355 -24.44 8.82 -13.38
N ASN A 356 -24.43 7.85 -12.47
CA ASN A 356 -25.17 6.58 -12.54
C ASN A 356 -25.02 5.83 -13.88
N LYS A 357 -23.94 6.09 -14.63
CA LYS A 357 -23.68 5.40 -15.90
C LYS A 357 -23.14 3.99 -15.64
N VAL A 358 -23.59 3.02 -16.43
CA VAL A 358 -23.25 1.61 -16.24
C VAL A 358 -21.77 1.34 -16.51
N ASP A 359 -21.17 2.03 -17.48
CA ASP A 359 -19.78 1.86 -17.90
C ASP A 359 -18.74 2.36 -16.88
N VAL A 360 -19.16 3.19 -15.92
CA VAL A 360 -18.30 3.71 -14.84
C VAL A 360 -18.63 3.09 -13.47
N ARG A 361 -19.64 2.22 -13.39
CA ARG A 361 -20.06 1.60 -12.12
C ARG A 361 -19.11 0.50 -11.70
N LEU A 362 -18.67 0.53 -10.44
CA LEU A 362 -17.88 -0.57 -9.87
C LEU A 362 -18.74 -1.81 -9.65
N ASN A 363 -18.34 -2.92 -10.27
CA ASN A 363 -18.81 -4.25 -9.89
C ASN A 363 -18.32 -4.62 -8.47
N LEU A 364 -18.93 -5.63 -7.86
CA LEU A 364 -18.68 -5.98 -6.46
C LEU A 364 -17.20 -6.25 -6.16
N PRO A 365 -16.46 -7.08 -6.92
CA PRO A 365 -15.02 -7.26 -6.69
C PRO A 365 -14.22 -5.95 -6.78
N SER A 366 -14.56 -5.06 -7.70
CA SER A 366 -13.86 -3.78 -7.85
C SER A 366 -14.13 -2.84 -6.67
N ARG A 367 -15.31 -2.90 -6.04
CA ARG A 367 -15.61 -2.15 -4.81
C ARG A 367 -14.66 -2.55 -3.67
N PHE A 368 -14.48 -3.84 -3.44
CA PHE A 368 -13.53 -4.34 -2.44
C PHE A 368 -12.08 -3.93 -2.75
N ILE A 369 -11.66 -4.03 -4.02
CA ILE A 369 -10.31 -3.62 -4.43
C ILE A 369 -10.07 -2.13 -4.16
N VAL A 370 -11.01 -1.27 -4.55
CA VAL A 370 -10.90 0.19 -4.33
C VAL A 370 -10.90 0.50 -2.84
N ALA A 371 -11.87 -0.04 -2.09
CA ALA A 371 -11.97 0.13 -0.65
C ALA A 371 -10.68 -0.29 0.09
N ALA A 372 -10.14 -1.47 -0.23
CA ALA A 372 -8.91 -1.98 0.38
C ALA A 372 -7.71 -1.09 0.06
N LYS A 373 -7.60 -0.60 -1.19
CA LYS A 373 -6.51 0.31 -1.60
C LYS A 373 -6.58 1.64 -0.83
N LEU A 374 -7.77 2.21 -0.67
CA LEU A 374 -7.95 3.45 0.08
C LEU A 374 -7.65 3.27 1.57
N ALA A 375 -8.18 2.20 2.19
CA ALA A 375 -7.94 1.92 3.60
C ALA A 375 -6.44 1.69 3.89
N LYS A 376 -5.75 0.94 3.03
CA LYS A 376 -4.29 0.72 3.13
C LYS A 376 -3.52 2.02 2.95
N ALA A 377 -3.85 2.84 1.95
CA ALA A 377 -3.18 4.12 1.72
C ALA A 377 -3.31 5.05 2.94
N ILE A 378 -4.50 5.14 3.55
CA ILE A 378 -4.73 5.96 4.76
C ILE A 378 -3.98 5.39 5.98
N ALA A 379 -4.01 4.07 6.19
CA ALA A 379 -3.27 3.43 7.29
C ALA A 379 -1.76 3.69 7.19
N THR A 380 -1.21 3.55 5.98
CA THR A 380 0.20 3.80 5.72
C THR A 380 0.55 5.29 5.90
N LEU A 381 -0.27 6.20 5.39
CA LEU A 381 -0.10 7.65 5.59
C LEU A 381 -0.06 8.01 7.08
N HIS A 382 -0.99 7.44 7.86
CA HIS A 382 -1.11 7.65 9.30
C HIS A 382 0.07 7.04 10.07
N SER A 383 0.57 5.90 9.62
CA SER A 383 1.74 5.22 10.19
C SER A 383 3.02 6.03 9.97
N ASP A 384 3.11 6.73 8.85
CA ASP A 384 4.21 7.66 8.58
C ASP A 384 4.07 9.02 9.28
N GLY A 385 3.01 9.19 10.08
CA GLY A 385 2.78 10.40 10.89
C GLY A 385 2.09 11.54 10.13
N TRP A 386 1.44 11.24 9.01
CA TRP A 386 0.74 12.21 8.17
C TRP A 386 -0.77 12.00 8.18
N VAL A 387 -1.51 13.05 7.79
CA VAL A 387 -2.97 13.06 7.65
C VAL A 387 -3.36 13.72 6.32
N HIS A 388 -4.41 13.23 5.67
CA HIS A 388 -4.91 13.74 4.40
C HIS A 388 -5.74 15.03 4.56
N LYS A 389 -6.59 15.10 5.59
CA LYS A 389 -7.45 16.23 6.01
C LYS A 389 -8.65 16.59 5.13
N SER A 390 -8.71 16.01 3.95
CA SER A 390 -9.65 16.37 2.88
C SER A 390 -10.08 15.11 2.12
N LEU A 391 -10.11 13.96 2.79
CA LEU A 391 -10.57 12.72 2.20
C LEU A 391 -12.09 12.76 1.97
N ARG A 392 -12.52 12.41 0.76
CA ARG A 392 -13.91 12.43 0.28
C ARG A 392 -13.95 11.79 -1.11
N SER A 393 -15.13 11.55 -1.67
CA SER A 393 -15.23 10.86 -2.98
C SER A 393 -14.74 11.71 -4.16
N ASP A 394 -14.69 13.05 -4.08
CA ASP A 394 -14.02 13.87 -5.11
C ASP A 394 -12.48 13.76 -5.04
N SER A 395 -11.92 13.46 -3.87
CA SER A 395 -10.48 13.27 -3.66
C SER A 395 -9.96 11.90 -4.14
N VAL A 396 -10.84 11.04 -4.66
CA VAL A 396 -10.49 9.74 -5.23
C VAL A 396 -10.74 9.79 -6.73
N VAL A 397 -9.68 9.70 -7.53
CA VAL A 397 -9.78 9.84 -8.99
C VAL A 397 -9.30 8.59 -9.75
N PHE A 398 -9.86 8.42 -10.95
CA PHE A 398 -9.57 7.31 -11.85
C PHE A 398 -9.23 7.83 -13.24
N PHE A 399 -8.33 7.13 -13.90
CA PHE A 399 -7.83 7.49 -15.23
C PHE A 399 -8.32 6.50 -16.28
N ARG A 400 -8.44 6.98 -17.51
CA ARG A 400 -8.67 6.11 -18.67
C ARG A 400 -7.34 5.59 -19.20
N GLU A 401 -7.33 4.34 -19.64
CA GLU A 401 -6.18 3.76 -20.33
C GLU A 401 -6.03 4.39 -21.73
N ASN A 402 -4.80 4.64 -22.17
CA ASN A 402 -4.52 5.35 -23.42
C ASN A 402 -5.11 4.64 -24.66
N LEU A 403 -4.96 3.32 -24.74
CA LEU A 403 -5.35 2.53 -25.92
C LEU A 403 -6.84 2.19 -25.92
N SER A 404 -7.34 1.54 -24.86
CA SER A 404 -8.73 1.09 -24.80
C SER A 404 -9.72 2.20 -24.45
N ARG A 405 -9.24 3.32 -23.91
CA ARG A 405 -10.04 4.41 -23.32
C ARG A 405 -11.00 3.93 -22.21
N SER A 406 -10.81 2.71 -21.72
CA SER A 406 -11.56 2.15 -20.60
C SER A 406 -11.08 2.75 -19.27
N LEU A 407 -11.98 2.87 -18.30
CA LEU A 407 -11.66 3.42 -16.99
C LEU A 407 -10.90 2.38 -16.17
N MET A 408 -9.71 2.75 -15.67
CA MET A 408 -8.86 1.87 -14.86
C MET A 408 -9.32 1.81 -13.40
N VAL A 409 -10.53 1.30 -13.19
CA VAL A 409 -11.23 1.30 -11.89
C VAL A 409 -10.50 0.59 -10.75
N LYS A 410 -9.55 -0.29 -11.06
CA LYS A 410 -8.75 -0.98 -10.04
C LYS A 410 -7.59 -0.13 -9.50
N ASN A 411 -7.33 1.04 -10.09
CA ASN A 411 -6.22 1.93 -9.74
C ASN A 411 -6.76 3.32 -9.34
N PRO A 412 -7.37 3.45 -8.15
CA PRO A 412 -7.73 4.74 -7.59
C PRO A 412 -6.47 5.53 -7.24
N TYR A 413 -6.55 6.85 -7.38
CA TYR A 413 -5.54 7.80 -6.93
C TYR A 413 -6.14 8.81 -5.95
N LEU A 414 -5.49 9.00 -4.81
CA LEU A 414 -5.76 10.06 -3.84
C LEU A 414 -5.13 11.37 -4.33
N VAL A 415 -5.95 12.42 -4.34
CA VAL A 415 -5.62 13.79 -4.73
C VAL A 415 -6.23 14.76 -3.72
N ASN A 416 -6.09 16.07 -3.93
CA ASN A 416 -6.60 17.09 -3.02
C ASN A 416 -6.06 16.95 -1.60
N PHE A 417 -4.86 16.40 -1.40
CA PHE A 417 -4.22 16.42 -0.08
C PHE A 417 -4.24 17.86 0.37
N GLU A 418 -4.91 18.20 1.48
CA GLU A 418 -4.88 19.57 2.01
C GLU A 418 -3.43 19.95 2.32
N TYR A 419 -3.13 21.10 2.92
CA TYR A 419 -1.82 21.23 3.52
C TYR A 419 -1.63 20.16 4.63
N SER A 420 -1.21 18.96 4.23
CA SER A 420 -0.95 17.80 5.06
C SER A 420 0.20 18.18 5.98
N ARG A 421 0.12 17.72 7.22
CA ARG A 421 1.03 18.14 8.30
C ARG A 421 1.42 16.93 9.12
N PRO A 422 2.58 17.00 9.79
CA PRO A 422 2.84 16.22 10.98
C PRO A 422 1.72 16.43 12.02
N GLN A 423 1.35 15.36 12.73
CA GLN A 423 0.27 15.35 13.75
C GLN A 423 0.41 16.45 14.83
N ALA A 424 1.62 16.97 15.08
CA ALA A 424 1.94 17.91 16.16
C ALA A 424 1.80 19.41 15.80
N SER A 425 1.37 19.77 14.59
CA SER A 425 1.32 21.19 14.16
C SER A 425 -0.01 21.90 14.49
N HIS A 426 0.04 23.16 14.93
CA HIS A 426 -1.14 24.00 15.20
C HIS A 426 -2.12 24.09 14.01
N THR A 427 -3.42 23.93 14.28
CA THR A 427 -4.51 24.00 13.29
C THR A 427 -5.09 25.41 13.28
N LYS A 428 -5.18 26.07 12.10
CA LYS A 428 -6.14 27.17 11.92
C LYS A 428 -7.52 26.51 11.86
N LEU A 429 -8.48 26.95 12.68
CA LEU A 429 -9.85 26.42 12.74
C LEU A 429 -10.67 26.89 11.52
N GLU A 430 -10.17 26.60 10.31
CA GLU A 430 -10.76 27.06 9.06
C GLU A 430 -12.15 26.44 8.86
N VAL A 431 -13.13 27.31 8.64
CA VAL A 431 -14.52 26.94 8.34
C VAL A 431 -14.59 26.64 6.84
N ASP A 432 -15.05 25.44 6.48
CA ASP A 432 -15.45 25.14 5.09
C ASP A 432 -16.95 25.35 5.03
N THR A 433 -17.37 26.32 4.24
CA THR A 433 -18.77 26.75 4.15
C THR A 433 -19.59 25.85 3.24
N ASP A 434 -18.99 24.90 2.53
CA ASP A 434 -19.69 23.97 1.65
C ASP A 434 -20.43 22.90 2.48
N PRO A 435 -21.78 22.88 2.44
CA PRO A 435 -22.58 21.93 3.20
C PRO A 435 -22.33 20.46 2.81
N GLU A 436 -21.96 20.20 1.56
CA GLU A 436 -21.71 18.84 1.07
C GLU A 436 -20.38 18.30 1.59
N ARG A 437 -19.33 19.13 1.60
CA ARG A 437 -18.02 18.78 2.18
C ARG A 437 -18.11 18.53 3.68
N ASN A 438 -19.00 19.26 4.37
CA ASN A 438 -19.23 19.09 5.80
C ASN A 438 -19.78 17.70 6.17
N LEU A 439 -20.42 16.97 5.23
CA LEU A 439 -20.91 15.60 5.46
C LEU A 439 -19.80 14.57 5.67
N TYR A 440 -18.57 14.85 5.20
CA TYR A 440 -17.40 13.99 5.40
C TYR A 440 -16.66 14.29 6.70
N ARG A 441 -17.00 15.37 7.40
CA ARG A 441 -16.32 15.79 8.63
C ARG A 441 -16.85 15.03 9.84
N HIS A 442 -15.91 14.63 10.71
CA HIS A 442 -16.23 14.08 12.03
C HIS A 442 -17.20 15.02 12.78
N PRO A 443 -18.15 14.48 13.58
CA PRO A 443 -19.11 15.28 14.35
C PRO A 443 -18.50 16.46 15.12
N ASP A 444 -17.35 16.28 15.76
CA ASP A 444 -16.69 17.34 16.56
C ASP A 444 -16.11 18.49 15.72
N ARG A 445 -16.07 18.33 14.40
CA ARG A 445 -15.60 19.32 13.43
C ARG A 445 -16.66 19.72 12.42
N GLN A 446 -17.92 19.31 12.61
CA GLN A 446 -19.01 19.77 11.75
C GLN A 446 -19.36 21.23 12.07
N GLY A 447 -19.46 22.06 11.04
CA GLY A 447 -19.59 23.51 11.22
C GLY A 447 -18.27 24.15 11.65
N GLU A 448 -18.32 25.03 12.66
CA GLU A 448 -17.12 25.64 13.24
C GLU A 448 -16.28 24.59 13.99
N PRO A 449 -15.03 24.32 13.55
CA PRO A 449 -14.23 23.26 14.15
C PRO A 449 -13.90 23.56 15.62
N ARG A 450 -14.14 22.58 16.51
CA ARG A 450 -13.94 22.73 17.96
C ARG A 450 -12.62 22.18 18.49
N THR A 451 -11.98 21.31 17.71
CA THR A 451 -10.76 20.59 18.09
C THR A 451 -9.66 20.80 17.05
N SER A 452 -8.45 20.27 17.27
CA SER A 452 -7.43 20.16 16.21
C SER A 452 -7.68 18.95 15.32
N PHE A 453 -7.19 18.96 14.08
CA PHE A 453 -7.31 17.79 13.21
C PHE A 453 -6.41 16.65 13.71
N THR A 454 -6.93 15.43 13.73
CA THR A 454 -6.24 14.20 14.16
C THR A 454 -6.53 13.08 13.18
N ARG A 455 -5.80 11.96 13.28
CA ARG A 455 -6.02 10.74 12.47
C ARG A 455 -7.47 10.24 12.51
N LEU A 456 -8.16 10.40 13.63
CA LEU A 456 -9.59 10.06 13.80
C LEU A 456 -10.48 10.71 12.72
N HIS A 457 -10.17 11.96 12.37
CA HIS A 457 -10.98 12.73 11.45
C HIS A 457 -10.87 12.21 10.02
N ASP A 458 -9.66 11.80 9.59
CA ASP A 458 -9.46 11.10 8.32
C ASP A 458 -10.15 9.74 8.30
N ILE A 459 -10.12 9.01 9.42
CA ILE A 459 -10.75 7.69 9.55
C ILE A 459 -12.27 7.81 9.40
N TYR A 460 -12.87 8.82 10.00
CA TYR A 460 -14.29 9.11 9.81
C TYR A 460 -14.61 9.37 8.34
N SER A 461 -13.86 10.27 7.70
CA SER A 461 -14.02 10.56 6.27
C SER A 461 -13.85 9.32 5.39
N LEU A 462 -12.90 8.44 5.74
CA LEU A 462 -12.74 7.14 5.09
C LEU A 462 -13.98 6.27 5.28
N GLY A 463 -14.55 6.20 6.48
CA GLY A 463 -15.80 5.48 6.75
C GLY A 463 -16.96 5.96 5.86
N VAL A 464 -17.07 7.28 5.65
CA VAL A 464 -18.05 7.86 4.73
C VAL A 464 -17.80 7.40 3.29
N VAL A 465 -16.56 7.50 2.79
CA VAL A 465 -16.20 7.08 1.42
C VAL A 465 -16.42 5.57 1.22
N LEU A 466 -16.09 4.74 2.21
CA LEU A 466 -16.31 3.29 2.15
C LEU A 466 -17.81 2.94 2.11
N LEU A 467 -18.65 3.71 2.81
CA LEU A 467 -20.11 3.58 2.75
C LEU A 467 -20.64 3.96 1.35
N GLU A 468 -20.14 5.05 0.76
CA GLU A 468 -20.49 5.47 -0.60
C GLU A 468 -20.10 4.41 -1.64
N ILE A 469 -18.90 3.82 -1.54
CA ILE A 469 -18.45 2.71 -2.40
C ILE A 469 -19.39 1.51 -2.26
N GLY A 470 -19.72 1.15 -1.02
CA GLY A 470 -20.50 -0.04 -0.71
C GLY A 470 -21.95 0.04 -1.18
N LEU A 471 -22.61 1.19 -0.97
CA LEU A 471 -23.98 1.43 -1.41
C LEU A 471 -24.07 1.94 -2.85
N TRP A 472 -22.97 2.46 -3.41
CA TRP A 472 -22.94 3.17 -4.69
C TRP A 472 -23.94 4.33 -4.74
N GLN A 473 -23.92 5.13 -3.67
CA GLN A 473 -24.75 6.32 -3.47
C GLN A 473 -23.89 7.40 -2.84
N THR A 474 -24.08 8.67 -3.21
CA THR A 474 -23.38 9.77 -2.54
C THR A 474 -23.89 9.93 -1.11
N VAL A 475 -23.05 10.42 -0.21
CA VAL A 475 -23.43 10.69 1.19
C VAL A 475 -24.60 11.67 1.27
N SER A 476 -24.64 12.65 0.36
CA SER A 476 -25.76 13.58 0.20
C SER A 476 -27.07 12.85 -0.12
N SER A 477 -27.05 11.86 -1.03
CA SER A 477 -28.22 11.02 -1.33
C SER A 477 -28.62 10.16 -0.13
N ILE A 478 -27.65 9.53 0.54
CA ILE A 478 -27.89 8.66 1.70
C ILE A 478 -28.60 9.43 2.84
N VAL A 479 -28.12 10.64 3.15
CA VAL A 479 -28.70 11.47 4.22
C VAL A 479 -30.10 11.95 3.86
N LYS A 480 -30.35 12.32 2.59
CA LYS A 480 -31.67 12.77 2.10
C LYS A 480 -32.74 11.67 2.12
N GLU A 481 -32.36 10.40 1.96
CA GLU A 481 -33.30 9.26 2.00
C GLU A 481 -33.94 9.06 3.39
N VAL A 482 -33.26 9.47 4.46
CA VAL A 482 -33.76 9.28 5.82
C VAL A 482 -34.71 10.42 6.19
N LYS A 483 -36.01 10.12 6.19
CA LYS A 483 -37.05 11.02 6.72
C LYS A 483 -36.85 11.20 8.22
N VAL A 484 -36.25 12.32 8.62
CA VAL A 484 -36.18 12.71 10.03
C VAL A 484 -37.55 13.28 10.43
N PRO A 485 -38.23 12.74 11.47
CA PRO A 485 -39.50 13.27 11.93
C PRO A 485 -39.38 14.75 12.32
N SER A 486 -40.33 15.58 11.89
CA SER A 486 -40.36 17.01 12.21
C SER A 486 -40.19 17.24 13.72
N GLY A 487 -39.17 18.01 14.11
CA GLY A 487 -38.87 18.34 15.51
C GLY A 487 -37.77 17.51 16.19
N ARG A 488 -37.18 16.50 15.53
CA ARG A 488 -35.95 15.84 16.00
C ARG A 488 -34.77 16.18 15.09
N GLN A 489 -33.63 16.52 15.66
CA GLN A 489 -32.38 16.62 14.92
C GLN A 489 -31.63 15.29 15.05
N SER A 490 -31.56 14.50 13.97
CA SER A 490 -30.63 13.37 13.91
C SER A 490 -29.28 13.89 13.44
N SER A 491 -28.21 13.60 14.19
CA SER A 491 -26.86 13.92 13.71
C SER A 491 -26.55 13.13 12.44
N VAL A 492 -25.79 13.72 11.51
CA VAL A 492 -25.38 13.05 10.26
C VAL A 492 -24.74 11.70 10.57
N ASN A 493 -23.87 11.64 11.59
CA ASN A 493 -23.24 10.39 12.03
C ASN A 493 -24.25 9.31 12.44
N SER A 494 -25.31 9.68 13.18
CA SER A 494 -26.36 8.72 13.57
C SER A 494 -27.07 8.12 12.36
N ILE A 495 -27.33 8.95 11.34
CA ILE A 495 -27.93 8.52 10.08
C ILE A 495 -27.00 7.54 9.35
N LEU A 496 -25.72 7.88 9.21
CA LEU A 496 -24.74 7.02 8.53
C LEU A 496 -24.56 5.69 9.26
N LYS A 497 -24.43 5.68 10.60
CA LYS A 497 -24.37 4.46 11.41
C LYS A 497 -25.62 3.59 11.21
N GLN A 498 -26.82 4.20 11.21
CA GLN A 498 -28.08 3.48 11.01
C GLN A 498 -28.17 2.85 9.62
N ILE A 499 -27.81 3.58 8.57
CA ILE A 499 -27.82 3.08 7.19
C ILE A 499 -26.81 1.96 7.01
N THR A 500 -25.61 2.12 7.57
CA THR A 500 -24.56 1.10 7.55
C THR A 500 -25.07 -0.21 8.16
N LYS A 501 -25.70 -0.16 9.34
CA LYS A 501 -26.28 -1.34 10.00
C LYS A 501 -27.41 -2.00 9.21
N ARG A 502 -28.26 -1.21 8.53
CA ARG A 502 -29.47 -1.72 7.87
C ARG A 502 -29.26 -2.20 6.45
N ARG A 503 -28.39 -1.53 5.68
CA ARG A 503 -28.29 -1.70 4.21
C ARG A 503 -26.95 -2.27 3.78
N LEU A 504 -25.84 -1.85 4.38
CA LEU A 504 -24.52 -2.13 3.84
C LEU A 504 -24.18 -3.62 3.87
N ALA A 505 -24.57 -4.34 4.93
CA ALA A 505 -24.33 -5.77 5.06
C ALA A 505 -24.93 -6.59 3.90
N HIS A 506 -26.09 -6.19 3.37
CA HIS A 506 -26.71 -6.84 2.21
C HIS A 506 -25.93 -6.60 0.90
N HIS A 507 -25.20 -5.49 0.80
CA HIS A 507 -24.48 -5.10 -0.43
C HIS A 507 -23.03 -5.58 -0.46
N MET A 508 -22.38 -5.60 0.70
CA MET A 508 -20.94 -5.84 0.83
C MET A 508 -20.59 -6.93 1.86
N GLY A 509 -21.58 -7.58 2.47
CA GLY A 509 -21.35 -8.54 3.55
C GLY A 509 -21.19 -7.88 4.94
N PRO A 510 -21.38 -8.66 6.01
CA PRO A 510 -21.37 -8.15 7.38
C PRO A 510 -19.98 -7.65 7.82
N THR A 511 -18.90 -8.31 7.40
CA THR A 511 -17.53 -7.94 7.75
C THR A 511 -17.15 -6.56 7.20
N TYR A 512 -17.48 -6.27 5.94
CA TYR A 512 -17.30 -4.93 5.38
C TYR A 512 -18.13 -3.88 6.13
N ALA A 513 -19.37 -4.21 6.51
CA ALA A 513 -20.21 -3.29 7.27
C ALA A 513 -19.65 -3.01 8.67
N GLU A 514 -19.07 -4.01 9.35
CA GLU A 514 -18.35 -3.84 10.61
C GLU A 514 -17.12 -2.93 10.46
N ALA A 515 -16.37 -3.05 9.36
CA ALA A 515 -15.22 -2.16 9.09
C ALA A 515 -15.65 -0.69 8.94
N VAL A 516 -16.71 -0.45 8.17
CA VAL A 516 -17.28 0.89 8.00
C VAL A 516 -17.81 1.45 9.32
N LEU A 517 -18.50 0.63 10.12
CA LEU A 517 -18.93 1.04 11.45
C LEU A 517 -17.74 1.39 12.35
N SER A 518 -16.66 0.61 12.30
CA SER A 518 -15.46 0.88 13.10
C SER A 518 -14.81 2.23 12.76
N CYS A 519 -14.96 2.69 11.50
CA CYS A 519 -14.50 4.01 11.07
C CYS A 519 -15.45 5.15 11.46
N LEU A 520 -16.76 4.91 11.49
CA LEU A 520 -17.78 5.92 11.81
C LEU A 520 -18.08 6.05 13.32
N ASP A 521 -17.68 5.05 14.10
CA ASP A 521 -17.91 4.95 15.54
C ASP A 521 -16.72 5.45 16.35
N ASP A 522 -16.97 5.90 17.57
CA ASP A 522 -15.95 6.49 18.43
C ASP A 522 -15.04 5.42 19.08
N ARG A 523 -15.18 4.16 18.66
CA ARG A 523 -14.41 3.00 19.15
C ARG A 523 -12.91 3.16 18.98
N LEU A 524 -12.49 3.91 17.96
CA LEU A 524 -11.09 4.16 17.66
C LEU A 524 -10.56 5.44 18.33
N GLU A 525 -11.44 6.30 18.87
CA GLU A 525 -11.08 7.63 19.40
C GLU A 525 -9.93 7.56 20.41
N HIS A 526 -10.13 6.80 21.48
CA HIS A 526 -9.14 6.66 22.56
C HIS A 526 -7.91 5.85 22.17
N ARG A 527 -7.94 5.16 21.02
CA ARG A 527 -6.88 4.26 20.57
C ARG A 527 -5.98 4.88 19.51
N THR A 528 -6.37 6.00 18.90
CA THR A 528 -5.59 6.66 17.83
C THR A 528 -4.20 7.14 18.27
N ALA A 529 -3.99 7.31 19.57
CA ALA A 529 -2.70 7.66 20.17
C ALA A 529 -1.83 6.45 20.50
N ASP A 530 -2.41 5.24 20.53
CA ASP A 530 -1.70 4.01 20.92
C ASP A 530 -0.60 3.69 19.90
N VAL A 531 0.51 3.13 20.40
CA VAL A 531 1.62 2.75 19.50
C VAL A 531 1.25 1.57 18.61
N ASP A 532 0.34 0.70 19.07
CA ASP A 532 -0.19 -0.41 18.29
C ASP A 532 -1.36 0.00 17.38
N PHE A 533 -1.70 1.30 17.29
CA PHE A 533 -2.81 1.77 16.46
C PHE A 533 -2.78 1.30 14.99
N PRO A 534 -1.64 1.27 14.29
CA PRO A 534 -1.59 0.71 12.94
C PRO A 534 -2.08 -0.76 12.86
N MET A 535 -1.77 -1.56 13.89
CA MET A 535 -2.27 -2.93 14.00
C MET A 535 -3.78 -2.97 14.26
N ILE A 536 -4.24 -2.12 15.19
CA ILE A 536 -5.67 -2.01 15.52
C ILE A 536 -6.48 -1.65 14.29
N PHE A 537 -6.01 -0.66 13.53
CA PHE A 537 -6.65 -0.23 12.30
C PHE A 537 -6.61 -1.31 11.22
N HIS A 538 -5.49 -2.04 11.12
CA HIS A 538 -5.39 -3.18 10.22
C HIS A 538 -6.46 -4.23 10.51
N ASP A 539 -6.60 -4.66 11.76
CA ASP A 539 -7.52 -5.74 12.16
C ASP A 539 -8.99 -5.30 12.11
N GLU A 540 -9.29 -4.08 12.57
CA GLU A 540 -10.66 -3.58 12.63
C GLU A 540 -11.21 -3.11 11.28
N VAL A 541 -10.33 -2.76 10.33
CA VAL A 541 -10.72 -2.13 9.06
C VAL A 541 -10.14 -2.87 7.85
N ILE A 542 -8.82 -2.94 7.70
CA ILE A 542 -8.19 -3.46 6.46
C ILE A 542 -8.53 -4.94 6.25
N GLN A 543 -8.36 -5.77 7.27
CA GLN A 543 -8.63 -7.21 7.19
C GLN A 543 -10.10 -7.49 6.89
N LYS A 544 -11.02 -6.73 7.49
CA LYS A 544 -12.46 -6.89 7.30
C LYS A 544 -12.96 -6.39 5.93
N ILE A 545 -12.23 -5.48 5.29
CA ILE A 545 -12.46 -5.03 3.91
C ILE A 545 -11.85 -6.00 2.89
N ASP A 546 -10.89 -6.84 3.29
CA ASP A 546 -10.35 -7.84 2.39
C ASP A 546 -11.47 -8.76 1.91
N VAL A 547 -11.56 -8.95 0.59
CA VAL A 547 -12.57 -9.83 -0.01
C VAL A 547 -12.49 -11.25 0.58
N ARG A 548 -11.30 -11.69 1.01
CA ARG A 548 -11.07 -12.99 1.67
C ARG A 548 -11.89 -13.17 2.95
N ALA A 549 -12.18 -12.08 3.65
CA ALA A 549 -13.03 -12.10 4.84
C ALA A 549 -14.49 -12.51 4.57
N LEU A 550 -14.93 -12.54 3.30
CA LEU A 550 -16.25 -13.08 2.94
C LEU A 550 -16.32 -14.60 3.05
N TRP A 551 -15.22 -15.32 2.86
CA TRP A 551 -15.19 -16.79 2.82
C TRP A 551 -14.81 -17.42 4.16
N GLU A 552 -14.12 -16.70 5.06
CA GLU A 552 -13.62 -17.24 6.33
C GLU A 552 -14.70 -17.40 7.42
N ARG A 553 -15.95 -16.99 7.17
CA ARG A 553 -17.06 -17.05 8.16
C ARG A 553 -18.32 -17.79 7.69
N THR A 554 -18.28 -18.47 6.55
CA THR A 554 -19.29 -19.46 6.13
C THR A 554 -18.79 -20.85 6.42
#